data_AF-A0A7S0QGM0-F1
#
_entry.id   AF-A0A7S0QGM0-F1
#
_cell.length_a   1.000
_cell.length_b   1.000
_cell.length_c   1.000
_cell.angle_alpha   90.00
_cell.angle_beta   90.00
_cell.angle_gamma   90.00
#
_symmetry.space_group_name_H-M   'P 1'
#
loop_
_entity.id
_entity.type
_entity.pdbx_description
1 polymer ?
#
loop_
_entity_poly.entity_id
_entity_poly.type
_entity_poly.pdbx_seq_one_letter_code
_entity_poly.pdbx_strand_id
1 'polypeptide(L)'
;MSRYMTTNPDQLRKNVRRCMRKVLMKTPETEDPADQAQKEIEFAWALVDWRTFDPISPKQAFPGDATAKDPSALELLMIITKRSVSSNVHYACCSALAYLAVRQDVRNELLETPSGPLMETLDLLIRRLEATEHPGLRYAICAIATELCKCDNGLARLRDINFAQACERLRHKKSLAKDPALDMILDHISHELRPRIS
;
A
#
# COMPACT_ATOMS: atom_id res chain seq x y z
N MET A 1 30.62 2.80 -22.75
CA MET A 1 30.30 1.59 -21.94
C MET A 1 29.10 1.91 -21.08
N SER A 2 27.91 1.43 -21.48
CA SER A 2 26.68 1.57 -20.71
C SER A 2 26.78 0.73 -19.43
N ARG A 3 26.79 1.37 -18.25
CA ARG A 3 26.59 0.69 -16.98
C ARG A 3 25.13 0.27 -16.91
N TYR A 4 24.79 -0.84 -17.55
CA TYR A 4 23.60 -1.58 -17.16
C TYR A 4 23.82 -2.01 -15.71
N MET A 5 23.27 -1.27 -14.75
CA MET A 5 22.99 -1.84 -13.44
C MET A 5 21.98 -2.95 -13.69
N THR A 6 22.47 -4.16 -13.96
CA THR A 6 21.63 -5.35 -13.92
C THR A 6 21.31 -5.59 -12.46
N THR A 7 20.26 -4.93 -11.95
CA THR A 7 19.82 -5.11 -10.58
C THR A 7 19.44 -6.59 -10.43
N ASN A 8 20.25 -7.35 -9.67
CA ASN A 8 20.07 -8.78 -9.51
C ASN A 8 18.78 -9.05 -8.70
N PRO A 9 17.74 -9.69 -9.28
CA PRO A 9 16.48 -9.95 -8.60
C PRO A 9 16.65 -10.75 -7.30
N ASP A 10 17.60 -11.68 -7.24
CA ASP A 10 17.87 -12.45 -6.03
C ASP A 10 18.48 -11.61 -4.90
N GLN A 11 19.27 -10.59 -5.25
CA GLN A 11 19.78 -9.65 -4.27
C GLN A 11 18.65 -8.79 -3.69
N LEU A 12 17.71 -8.35 -4.52
CA LEU A 12 16.52 -7.61 -4.08
C LEU A 12 15.65 -8.48 -3.17
N ARG A 13 15.43 -9.75 -3.51
CA ARG A 13 14.70 -10.70 -2.65
C ARG A 13 15.38 -10.89 -1.30
N LYS A 14 16.72 -11.04 -1.28
CA LYS A 14 17.50 -11.13 -0.04
C LYS A 14 17.33 -9.87 0.81
N ASN A 15 17.31 -8.69 0.18
CA ASN A 15 17.11 -7.42 0.88
C ASN A 15 15.71 -7.33 1.51
N VAL A 16 14.64 -7.69 0.78
CA VAL A 16 13.28 -7.73 1.33
C VAL A 16 13.21 -8.66 2.55
N ARG A 17 13.70 -9.90 2.43
CA ARG A 17 13.70 -10.86 3.55
C ARG A 17 14.50 -10.36 4.75
N ARG A 18 15.63 -9.68 4.51
CA ARG A 18 16.42 -9.05 5.58
C ARG A 18 15.61 -7.98 6.30
N CYS A 19 14.93 -7.09 5.56
CA CYS A 19 14.09 -6.05 6.16
C CYS A 19 12.89 -6.64 6.91
N MET A 20 12.21 -7.66 6.35
CA MET A 20 11.13 -8.39 7.04
C MET A 20 11.60 -8.92 8.39
N ARG A 21 12.76 -9.61 8.45
CA ARG A 21 13.31 -10.12 9.71
C ARG A 21 13.61 -9.01 10.71
N LYS A 22 14.16 -7.87 10.28
CA LYS A 22 14.43 -6.73 11.17
C LYS A 22 13.14 -6.20 11.81
N VAL A 23 12.03 -6.16 11.07
CA VAL A 23 10.73 -5.68 11.56
C VAL A 23 10.06 -6.70 12.48
N LEU A 24 10.24 -7.99 12.22
CA LEU A 24 9.61 -9.09 12.97
C LEU A 24 10.40 -9.49 14.23
N MET A 25 11.70 -9.19 14.28
CA MET A 25 12.50 -9.42 15.49
C MET A 25 11.85 -8.71 16.67
N LYS A 26 11.71 -9.41 17.80
CA LYS A 26 11.18 -8.83 19.03
C LYS A 26 11.99 -7.58 19.39
N THR A 27 11.35 -6.45 19.18
CA THR A 27 11.82 -5.15 19.61
C THR A 27 11.98 -5.18 21.14
N PRO A 28 13.18 -4.85 21.68
CA PRO A 28 13.34 -4.63 23.11
C PRO A 28 12.33 -3.59 23.61
N GLU A 29 11.83 -3.73 24.83
CA GLU A 29 10.88 -2.77 25.42
C GLU A 29 11.42 -1.32 25.47
N THR A 30 12.74 -1.16 25.27
CA THR A 30 13.48 0.11 25.28
C THR A 30 13.83 0.65 23.88
N GLU A 31 13.39 0.02 22.80
CA GLU A 31 13.72 0.50 21.45
C GLU A 31 13.04 1.84 21.15
N ASP A 32 13.81 2.74 20.54
CA ASP A 32 13.30 4.04 20.11
C ASP A 32 12.19 3.85 19.06
N PRO A 33 10.99 4.44 19.26
CA PRO A 33 9.95 4.45 18.24
C PRO A 33 10.42 4.96 16.87
N ALA A 34 11.41 5.85 16.83
CA ALA A 34 12.01 6.34 15.59
C ALA A 34 12.79 5.24 14.85
N ASP A 35 13.55 4.41 15.58
CA ASP A 35 14.30 3.29 15.00
C ASP A 35 13.35 2.23 14.43
N GLN A 36 12.27 1.94 15.15
CA GLN A 36 11.24 1.03 14.66
C GLN A 36 10.55 1.57 13.40
N ALA A 37 10.19 2.85 13.37
CA ALA A 37 9.62 3.49 12.20
C ALA A 37 10.58 3.44 10.99
N GLN A 38 11.88 3.63 11.21
CA GLN A 38 12.88 3.55 10.15
C GLN A 38 12.98 2.13 9.56
N LYS A 39 12.95 1.08 10.38
CA LYS A 39 12.91 -0.32 9.88
C LYS A 39 11.67 -0.60 9.04
N GLU A 40 10.52 -0.09 9.46
CA GLU A 40 9.25 -0.24 8.74
C GLU A 40 9.29 0.46 7.37
N ILE A 41 9.86 1.67 7.32
CA ILE A 41 10.08 2.43 6.09
C ILE A 41 11.07 1.70 5.17
N GLU A 42 12.20 1.21 5.69
CA GLU A 42 13.18 0.41 4.92
C GLU A 42 12.56 -0.84 4.31
N PHE A 43 11.67 -1.51 5.05
CA PHE A 43 10.95 -2.67 4.54
C PHE A 43 10.02 -2.31 3.38
N ALA A 44 9.22 -1.25 3.54
CA ALA A 44 8.31 -0.80 2.49
C ALA A 44 9.06 -0.39 1.21
N TRP A 45 10.17 0.34 1.32
CA TRP A 45 10.96 0.72 0.15
C TRP A 45 11.68 -0.47 -0.50
N ALA A 46 12.16 -1.44 0.29
CA ALA A 46 12.71 -2.67 -0.27
C ALA A 46 11.69 -3.43 -1.13
N LEU A 47 10.40 -3.40 -0.77
CA LEU A 47 9.33 -3.99 -1.59
C LEU A 47 9.10 -3.22 -2.89
N VAL A 48 9.17 -1.88 -2.87
CA VAL A 48 9.07 -1.04 -4.09
C VAL A 48 10.22 -1.35 -5.04
N ASP A 49 11.45 -1.35 -4.52
CA ASP A 49 12.66 -1.66 -5.31
C ASP A 49 12.53 -3.05 -5.91
N TRP A 50 12.23 -4.06 -5.10
CA TRP A 50 12.06 -5.43 -5.59
C TRP A 50 10.99 -5.53 -6.69
N ARG A 51 9.79 -4.97 -6.46
CA ARG A 51 8.68 -5.04 -7.41
C ARG A 51 9.01 -4.36 -8.74
N THR A 52 9.84 -3.32 -8.73
CA THR A 52 10.25 -2.58 -9.92
C THR A 52 11.09 -3.45 -10.87
N PHE A 53 11.87 -4.39 -10.34
CA PHE A 53 12.81 -5.21 -11.13
C PHE A 53 12.45 -6.70 -11.21
N ASP A 54 11.47 -7.16 -10.43
CA ASP A 54 11.08 -8.58 -10.37
C ASP A 54 9.58 -8.77 -10.70
N PRO A 55 9.25 -9.61 -11.71
CA PRO A 55 7.87 -9.88 -12.11
C PRO A 55 7.21 -11.00 -11.30
N ILE A 56 7.85 -11.59 -10.28
CA ILE A 56 7.21 -12.59 -9.43
C ILE A 56 6.19 -11.92 -8.49
N SER A 57 5.14 -12.67 -8.13
CA SER A 57 4.15 -12.21 -7.15
C SER A 57 4.75 -12.13 -5.73
N PRO A 58 4.40 -11.11 -4.92
CA PRO A 58 4.80 -11.08 -3.51
C PRO A 58 4.29 -12.30 -2.74
N LYS A 59 3.12 -12.86 -3.10
CA LYS A 59 2.58 -14.10 -2.53
C LYS A 59 3.51 -15.30 -2.73
N GLN A 60 4.18 -15.33 -3.88
CA GLN A 60 5.08 -16.42 -4.25
C GLN A 60 6.51 -16.18 -3.73
N ALA A 61 6.99 -14.93 -3.79
CA ALA A 61 8.36 -14.59 -3.40
C ALA A 61 8.56 -14.53 -1.88
N PHE A 62 7.54 -14.04 -1.17
CA PHE A 62 7.53 -13.83 0.27
C PHE A 62 6.21 -14.31 0.89
N PRO A 63 5.89 -15.61 0.74
CA PRO A 63 4.72 -16.19 1.40
C PRO A 63 4.86 -16.08 2.91
N GLY A 64 3.72 -16.00 3.59
CA GLY A 64 3.65 -16.20 5.03
C GLY A 64 3.80 -17.68 5.38
N ASP A 65 3.98 -17.95 6.67
CA ASP A 65 3.93 -19.29 7.23
C ASP A 65 2.89 -19.32 8.35
N ALA A 66 1.70 -19.84 8.03
CA ALA A 66 0.61 -19.97 8.99
C ALA A 66 0.96 -20.88 10.17
N THR A 67 1.85 -21.85 9.99
CA THR A 67 2.28 -22.77 11.06
C THR A 67 3.21 -22.07 12.05
N ALA A 68 4.10 -21.21 11.55
CA ALA A 68 4.98 -20.38 12.36
C ALA A 68 4.34 -19.07 12.84
N LYS A 69 3.12 -18.75 12.37
CA LYS A 69 2.46 -17.44 12.53
C LYS A 69 3.27 -16.28 11.94
N ASP A 70 4.09 -16.55 10.94
CA ASP A 70 4.85 -15.52 10.23
C ASP A 70 3.99 -14.91 9.13
N PRO A 71 3.80 -13.58 9.12
CA PRO A 71 3.02 -12.94 8.06
C PRO A 71 3.78 -12.96 6.73
N SER A 72 3.04 -13.05 5.63
CA SER A 72 3.56 -12.73 4.30
C SER A 72 4.04 -11.28 4.22
N ALA A 73 4.79 -10.93 3.16
CA ALA A 73 5.21 -9.54 2.97
C ALA A 73 4.02 -8.57 2.87
N LEU A 74 2.92 -8.97 2.22
CA LEU A 74 1.73 -8.12 2.09
C LEU A 74 1.01 -7.98 3.44
N GLU A 75 0.85 -9.07 4.18
CA GLU A 75 0.26 -9.04 5.52
C GLU A 75 1.08 -8.19 6.48
N LEU A 76 2.41 -8.34 6.47
CA LEU A 76 3.30 -7.53 7.30
C LEU A 76 3.18 -6.04 6.97
N LEU A 77 3.10 -5.69 5.68
CA LEU A 77 2.87 -4.32 5.24
C LEU A 77 1.57 -3.75 5.80
N MET A 78 0.48 -4.54 5.81
CA MET A 78 -0.80 -4.11 6.36
C MET A 78 -0.82 -4.07 7.89
N ILE A 79 -0.13 -4.99 8.57
CA ILE A 79 0.06 -4.94 10.03
C ILE A 79 0.74 -3.63 10.43
N ILE A 80 1.84 -3.29 9.74
CA ILE A 80 2.57 -2.02 9.95
C ILE A 80 1.64 -0.83 9.71
N THR A 81 0.93 -0.84 8.58
CA THR A 81 0.00 0.24 8.22
C THR A 81 -1.11 0.42 9.26
N LYS A 82 -1.58 -0.66 9.90
CA LYS A 82 -2.61 -0.62 10.94
C LYS A 82 -2.07 -0.11 12.28
N ARG A 83 -0.89 -0.58 12.70
CA ARG A 83 -0.35 -0.30 14.04
C ARG A 83 0.38 1.04 14.16
N SER A 84 1.00 1.50 13.07
CA SER A 84 1.86 2.69 13.13
C SER A 84 1.02 3.96 13.28
N VAL A 85 1.55 4.95 13.99
CA VAL A 85 1.00 6.31 14.09
C VAL A 85 1.76 7.32 13.21
N SER A 86 2.87 6.91 12.59
CA SER A 86 3.73 7.79 11.80
C SER A 86 3.21 7.95 10.37
N SER A 87 2.94 9.19 9.96
CA SER A 87 2.52 9.52 8.59
C SER A 87 3.57 9.13 7.54
N ASN A 88 4.86 9.16 7.89
CA ASN A 88 5.95 8.74 7.01
C ASN A 88 5.93 7.22 6.79
N VAL A 89 5.66 6.44 7.85
CA VAL A 89 5.47 4.99 7.72
C VAL A 89 4.24 4.69 6.86
N HIS A 90 3.12 5.37 7.10
CA HIS A 90 1.92 5.20 6.27
C HIS A 90 2.19 5.53 4.81
N TYR A 91 2.90 6.61 4.54
CA TYR A 91 3.28 7.00 3.18
C TYR A 91 4.14 5.93 2.50
N ALA A 92 5.19 5.44 3.18
CA ALA A 92 6.05 4.39 2.64
C ALA A 92 5.24 3.10 2.38
N CYS A 93 4.44 2.66 3.36
CA CYS A 93 3.64 1.44 3.22
C CYS A 93 2.57 1.54 2.13
N CYS A 94 1.85 2.67 2.03
CA CYS A 94 0.86 2.86 0.97
C CYS A 94 1.53 3.00 -0.40
N SER A 95 2.74 3.57 -0.47
CA SER A 95 3.50 3.60 -1.71
C SER A 95 3.88 2.19 -2.16
N ALA A 96 4.42 1.37 -1.25
CA ALA A 96 4.68 -0.04 -1.53
C ALA A 96 3.43 -0.79 -1.99
N LEU A 97 2.31 -0.58 -1.30
CA LEU A 97 1.03 -1.20 -1.67
C LEU A 97 0.56 -0.77 -3.07
N ALA A 98 0.71 0.51 -3.45
CA ALA A 98 0.38 0.99 -4.79
C ALA A 98 1.16 0.25 -5.88
N TYR A 99 2.48 0.07 -5.69
CA TYR A 99 3.33 -0.67 -6.63
C TYR A 99 2.96 -2.17 -6.72
N LEU A 100 2.54 -2.76 -5.60
CA LEU A 100 2.12 -4.16 -5.55
C LEU A 100 0.73 -4.36 -6.18
N ALA A 101 -0.20 -3.42 -5.98
CA ALA A 101 -1.58 -3.47 -6.48
C ALA A 101 -1.72 -3.46 -8.01
N VAL A 102 -0.64 -3.14 -8.75
CA VAL A 102 -0.56 -3.35 -10.20
C VAL A 102 -0.83 -4.81 -10.58
N ARG A 103 -0.54 -5.75 -9.68
CA ARG A 103 -0.81 -7.18 -9.91
C ARG A 103 -2.22 -7.58 -9.51
N GLN A 104 -2.85 -8.38 -10.36
CA GLN A 104 -4.19 -8.89 -10.14
C GLN A 104 -4.30 -9.75 -8.87
N ASP A 105 -3.31 -10.61 -8.62
CA ASP A 105 -3.33 -11.51 -7.47
C ASP A 105 -3.22 -10.78 -6.13
N VAL A 106 -2.54 -9.63 -6.10
CA VAL A 106 -2.50 -8.72 -4.95
C VAL A 106 -3.84 -8.01 -4.79
N ARG A 107 -4.43 -7.48 -5.88
CA ARG A 107 -5.77 -6.85 -5.81
C ARG A 107 -6.81 -7.81 -5.25
N ASN A 108 -6.84 -9.05 -5.71
CA ASN A 108 -7.76 -10.07 -5.21
C ASN A 108 -7.54 -10.29 -3.71
N GLU A 109 -6.31 -10.36 -3.22
CA GLU A 109 -6.04 -10.53 -1.78
C GLU A 109 -6.57 -9.36 -0.95
N LEU A 110 -6.43 -8.13 -1.44
CA LEU A 110 -6.93 -6.93 -0.76
C LEU A 110 -8.46 -6.87 -0.72
N LEU A 111 -9.14 -7.52 -1.67
CA LEU A 111 -10.60 -7.50 -1.83
C LEU A 111 -11.29 -8.68 -1.18
N GLU A 112 -10.68 -9.87 -1.24
CA GLU A 112 -11.34 -11.16 -0.97
C GLU A 112 -11.00 -11.73 0.40
N THR A 113 -10.19 -11.06 1.23
CA THR A 113 -9.75 -11.58 2.53
C THR A 113 -10.79 -11.29 3.64
N PRO A 114 -11.56 -12.28 4.12
CA PRO A 114 -12.64 -12.07 5.08
C PRO A 114 -12.14 -12.00 6.54
N SER A 115 -10.90 -12.42 6.80
CA SER A 115 -10.31 -12.48 8.13
C SER A 115 -8.79 -12.36 8.07
N GLY A 116 -8.17 -11.96 9.17
CA GLY A 116 -6.71 -11.84 9.26
C GLY A 116 -6.15 -10.46 8.93
N PRO A 117 -4.83 -10.35 8.69
CA PRO A 117 -4.14 -9.07 8.63
C PRO A 117 -4.61 -8.11 7.53
N LEU A 118 -5.19 -8.63 6.45
CA LEU A 118 -5.66 -7.83 5.30
C LEU A 118 -7.12 -7.39 5.40
N MET A 119 -7.88 -7.88 6.38
CA MET A 119 -9.28 -7.50 6.60
C MET A 119 -9.41 -5.98 6.82
N GLU A 120 -10.47 -5.34 6.32
CA GLU A 120 -10.72 -3.89 6.43
C GLU A 120 -9.62 -2.98 5.86
N THR A 121 -8.73 -3.51 5.00
CA THR A 121 -7.65 -2.70 4.40
C THR A 121 -8.22 -1.47 3.69
N LEU A 122 -9.27 -1.63 2.89
CA LEU A 122 -9.84 -0.52 2.13
C LEU A 122 -10.55 0.51 3.04
N ASP A 123 -11.25 0.04 4.08
CA ASP A 123 -11.88 0.92 5.07
C ASP A 123 -10.83 1.69 5.88
N LEU A 124 -9.64 1.12 6.10
CA LEU A 124 -8.52 1.84 6.68
C LEU A 124 -7.97 2.90 5.71
N LEU A 125 -7.77 2.55 4.43
CA LEU A 125 -7.20 3.47 3.44
C LEU A 125 -8.09 4.71 3.23
N ILE A 126 -9.42 4.53 3.16
CA ILE A 126 -10.34 5.67 3.02
C ILE A 126 -10.31 6.58 4.25
N ARG A 127 -10.33 6.01 5.48
CA ARG A 127 -10.21 6.78 6.73
C ARG A 127 -8.90 7.58 6.76
N ARG A 128 -7.80 6.99 6.28
CA ARG A 128 -6.49 7.64 6.20
C ARG A 128 -6.45 8.75 5.16
N LEU A 129 -7.10 8.58 4.01
CA LEU A 129 -7.17 9.60 2.96
C LEU A 129 -7.78 10.90 3.50
N GLU A 130 -8.84 10.79 4.30
CA GLU A 130 -9.57 11.94 4.84
C GLU A 130 -8.83 12.61 6.01
N ALA A 131 -8.19 11.79 6.85
CA ALA A 131 -7.51 12.25 8.06
C ALA A 131 -6.11 12.82 7.80
N THR A 132 -5.44 12.43 6.70
CA THR A 132 -4.03 12.80 6.50
C THR A 132 -3.86 14.22 5.95
N GLU A 133 -2.81 14.90 6.44
CA GLU A 133 -2.28 16.12 5.84
C GLU A 133 -1.08 15.83 4.90
N HIS A 134 -0.53 14.60 4.93
CA HIS A 134 0.67 14.25 4.17
C HIS A 134 0.33 14.16 2.67
N PRO A 135 0.91 15.01 1.80
CA PRO A 135 0.56 15.04 0.37
C PRO A 135 0.89 13.73 -0.32
N GLY A 136 2.09 13.18 -0.11
CA GLY A 136 2.49 11.90 -0.69
C GLY A 136 1.59 10.71 -0.32
N LEU A 137 1.02 10.69 0.90
CA LEU A 137 0.13 9.61 1.33
C LEU A 137 -1.20 9.65 0.57
N ARG A 138 -1.73 10.86 0.30
CA ARG A 138 -2.94 11.04 -0.52
C ARG A 138 -2.73 10.45 -1.92
N TYR A 139 -1.60 10.79 -2.55
CA TYR A 139 -1.20 10.20 -3.83
C TYR A 139 -1.14 8.68 -3.79
N ALA A 140 -0.47 8.12 -2.79
CA ALA A 140 -0.32 6.67 -2.68
C ALA A 140 -1.67 5.96 -2.53
N ILE A 141 -2.58 6.50 -1.71
CA ILE A 141 -3.93 5.94 -1.53
C ILE A 141 -4.76 6.05 -2.82
N CYS A 142 -4.72 7.19 -3.51
CA CYS A 142 -5.40 7.36 -4.78
C CYS A 142 -4.80 6.45 -5.88
N ALA A 143 -3.49 6.21 -5.88
CA ALA A 143 -2.84 5.27 -6.79
C ALA A 143 -3.31 3.82 -6.52
N ILE A 144 -3.43 3.41 -5.25
CA ILE A 144 -4.01 2.10 -4.90
C ILE A 144 -5.45 2.01 -5.44
N ALA A 145 -6.28 3.03 -5.23
CA ALA A 145 -7.66 3.04 -5.72
C ALA A 145 -7.72 2.95 -7.26
N THR A 146 -6.82 3.66 -7.96
CA THR A 146 -6.69 3.59 -9.43
C THR A 146 -6.39 2.17 -9.90
N GLU A 147 -5.52 1.44 -9.21
CA GLU A 147 -5.25 0.04 -9.54
C GLU A 147 -6.47 -0.86 -9.27
N LEU A 148 -7.21 -0.61 -8.20
CA LEU A 148 -8.43 -1.38 -7.87
C LEU A 148 -9.56 -1.13 -8.87
N CYS A 149 -9.68 0.07 -9.45
CA CYS A 149 -10.66 0.37 -10.50
C CYS A 149 -10.50 -0.51 -11.76
N LYS A 150 -9.33 -1.14 -11.96
CA LYS A 150 -9.07 -2.01 -13.14
C LYS A 150 -9.77 -3.37 -13.07
N CYS A 151 -10.52 -3.67 -12.01
CA CYS A 151 -11.27 -4.92 -11.88
C CYS A 151 -12.66 -4.69 -11.27
N ASP A 152 -13.64 -5.50 -11.69
CA ASP A 152 -15.05 -5.33 -11.30
C ASP A 152 -15.25 -5.43 -9.78
N ASN A 153 -14.61 -6.40 -9.13
CA ASN A 153 -14.64 -6.54 -7.67
C ASN A 153 -14.08 -5.31 -6.96
N GLY A 154 -13.02 -4.70 -7.52
CA GLY A 154 -12.43 -3.48 -6.97
C GLY A 154 -13.35 -2.27 -7.14
N LEU A 155 -13.98 -2.12 -8.31
CA LEU A 155 -15.00 -1.08 -8.54
C LEU A 155 -16.18 -1.23 -7.59
N ALA A 156 -16.72 -2.45 -7.45
CA ALA A 156 -17.81 -2.72 -6.52
C ALA A 156 -17.42 -2.34 -5.09
N ARG A 157 -16.26 -2.81 -4.61
CA ARG A 157 -15.83 -2.54 -3.24
C ARG A 157 -15.53 -1.06 -2.97
N LEU A 158 -14.95 -0.34 -3.93
CA LEU A 158 -14.72 1.11 -3.82
C LEU A 158 -16.04 1.90 -3.80
N ARG A 159 -17.07 1.44 -4.52
CA ARG A 159 -18.42 2.01 -4.45
C ARG A 159 -19.06 1.75 -3.09
N ASP A 160 -18.95 0.53 -2.57
CA ASP A 160 -19.54 0.15 -1.27
C ASP A 160 -19.03 1.01 -0.10
N ILE A 161 -17.73 1.37 -0.13
CA ILE A 161 -17.14 2.25 0.89
C ILE A 161 -17.29 3.75 0.58
N ASN A 162 -18.02 4.12 -0.47
CA ASN A 162 -18.22 5.50 -0.91
C ASN A 162 -16.90 6.26 -1.18
N PHE A 163 -15.92 5.60 -1.80
CA PHE A 163 -14.60 6.18 -2.05
C PHE A 163 -14.66 7.45 -2.91
N ALA A 164 -15.56 7.50 -3.90
CA ALA A 164 -15.80 8.70 -4.70
C ALA A 164 -16.18 9.91 -3.84
N GLN A 165 -17.00 9.71 -2.82
CA GLN A 165 -17.40 10.82 -1.94
C GLN A 165 -16.28 11.25 -1.00
N ALA A 166 -15.40 10.34 -0.58
CA ALA A 166 -14.18 10.71 0.14
C ALA A 166 -13.24 11.56 -0.74
N CYS A 167 -13.14 11.24 -2.04
CA CYS A 167 -12.39 12.05 -3.01
C CYS A 167 -12.95 13.47 -3.13
N GLU A 168 -14.27 13.62 -3.23
CA GLU A 168 -14.91 14.95 -3.27
C GLU A 168 -14.72 15.73 -1.96
N ARG A 169 -14.85 15.08 -0.81
CA ARG A 169 -14.56 15.71 0.49
C ARG A 169 -13.10 16.19 0.57
N LEU A 170 -12.17 15.42 0.02
CA LEU A 170 -10.76 15.80 -0.05
C LEU A 170 -10.55 17.07 -0.89
N ARG A 171 -11.18 17.18 -2.06
CA ARG A 171 -11.09 18.37 -2.93
C ARG A 171 -11.58 19.64 -2.27
N HIS A 172 -12.63 19.53 -1.45
CA HIS A 172 -13.22 20.67 -0.77
C HIS A 172 -12.54 21.03 0.56
N LYS A 173 -11.52 20.27 0.98
CA LYS A 173 -10.82 20.51 2.23
C LYS A 173 -9.93 21.76 2.10
N LYS A 174 -10.39 22.87 2.69
CA LYS A 174 -9.74 24.19 2.62
C LYS A 174 -8.30 24.22 3.16
N SER A 175 -7.92 23.29 4.03
CA SER A 175 -6.56 23.22 4.58
C SER A 175 -5.53 22.71 3.57
N LEU A 176 -5.97 22.12 2.45
CA LEU A 176 -5.08 21.51 1.49
C LEU A 176 -4.65 22.51 0.41
N ALA A 177 -3.35 22.52 0.12
CA ALA A 177 -2.84 23.19 -1.06
C ALA A 177 -3.44 22.56 -2.33
N LYS A 178 -3.79 23.40 -3.31
CA LYS A 178 -4.28 22.93 -4.61
C LYS A 178 -3.15 22.19 -5.34
N ASP A 179 -3.48 21.02 -5.86
CA ASP A 179 -2.53 20.15 -6.52
C ASP A 179 -3.13 19.56 -7.80
N PRO A 180 -2.79 20.13 -8.98
CA PRO A 180 -3.37 19.71 -10.25
C PRO A 180 -3.16 18.23 -10.57
N ALA A 181 -2.03 17.65 -10.16
CA ALA A 181 -1.73 16.25 -10.44
C ALA A 181 -2.61 15.31 -9.60
N LEU A 182 -2.90 15.70 -8.34
CA LEU A 182 -3.86 14.98 -7.52
C LEU A 182 -5.28 15.10 -8.09
N ASP A 183 -5.68 16.30 -8.51
CA ASP A 183 -7.01 16.55 -9.08
C ASP A 183 -7.28 15.66 -10.30
N MET A 184 -6.28 15.48 -11.18
CA MET A 184 -6.36 14.56 -12.33
C MET A 184 -6.59 13.10 -11.92
N ILE A 185 -5.91 12.62 -10.87
CA ILE A 185 -6.09 11.25 -10.37
C ILE A 185 -7.49 11.11 -9.77
N LEU A 186 -7.94 12.10 -9.01
CA LEU A 186 -9.28 12.11 -8.44
C LEU A 186 -10.35 12.13 -9.53
N ASP A 187 -10.15 12.85 -10.63
CA ASP A 187 -11.08 12.89 -11.76
C ASP A 187 -11.19 11.52 -12.43
N HIS A 188 -10.06 10.85 -12.63
CA HIS A 188 -10.03 9.49 -13.16
C HIS A 188 -10.81 8.52 -12.26
N ILE A 189 -10.54 8.51 -10.96
CA ILE A 189 -11.23 7.63 -10.00
C ILE A 189 -12.74 7.93 -9.98
N SER A 190 -13.12 9.22 -9.89
CA SER A 190 -14.52 9.64 -9.91
C SER A 190 -15.23 9.23 -11.20
N HIS A 191 -14.54 9.24 -12.35
CA HIS A 191 -15.09 8.77 -13.62
C HIS A 191 -15.35 7.26 -13.60
N GLU A 192 -14.36 6.46 -13.19
CA GLU A 192 -14.47 4.99 -13.13
C GLU A 192 -15.57 4.51 -12.16
N LEU A 193 -15.74 5.22 -11.04
CA LEU A 193 -16.72 4.84 -10.02
C LEU A 193 -18.17 5.22 -10.38
N ARG A 194 -18.41 6.03 -11.42
CA ARG A 194 -19.77 6.37 -11.86
C ARG A 194 -20.54 5.09 -12.22
N PRO A 195 -21.82 4.98 -11.80
CA PRO A 195 -22.70 3.92 -12.30
C PRO A 195 -22.77 4.01 -13.82
N ARG A 196 -22.45 2.92 -14.52
CA ARG A 196 -22.71 2.84 -15.97
C ARG A 196 -24.21 2.61 -16.11
N ILE A 197 -24.92 3.61 -16.61
CA ILE A 197 -26.33 3.47 -16.99
C ILE A 197 -26.33 2.56 -18.22
N SER A 198 -26.73 1.31 -18.04
CA SER A 198 -27.02 0.35 -19.10
C SER A 198 -28.46 0.49 -19.58
#